data_AF-A0A4R0F336-F1
#
_entry.id   AF-A0A4R0F336-F1
#
_cell.length_a   1.000
_cell.length_b   1.000
_cell.length_c   1.000
_cell.angle_alpha   90.00
_cell.angle_beta   90.00
_cell.angle_gamma   90.00
#
_symmetry.space_group_name_H-M   'P 1'
#
loop_
_entity.id
_entity.type
_entity.pdbx_description
1 polymer ?
#
loop_
_entity_poly.entity_id
_entity_poly.type
_entity_poly.pdbx_seq_one_letter_code
_entity_poly.pdbx_strand_id
1 'polypeptide(L)'
;MNMTAKCCKLMAKNKLNITFIESASAGYLAYRFSLSPFSGDILNGGLVCYDLKIKENILKIPSKMIKKYTPESSKITEELVKKSKKIFKSDIYVGCTGLLKPGGSETKDKPVGTFFYSILYKNKLYSYRCFCKGKKEEKLKKLIDLICKSLVEIIQNN
;
A
#
# COMPACT_ATOMS: atom_id res chain seq x y z
N MET A 1 12.10 -12.88 -14.47
CA MET A 1 10.73 -12.52 -14.04
C MET A 1 10.82 -11.26 -13.18
N ASN A 2 10.06 -10.20 -13.48
CA ASN A 2 10.10 -8.98 -12.65
C ASN A 2 9.56 -9.26 -11.23
N MET A 3 9.87 -8.41 -10.26
CA MET A 3 9.56 -8.66 -8.85
C MET A 3 8.06 -8.82 -8.59
N THR A 4 7.22 -8.03 -9.27
CA THR A 4 5.76 -8.15 -9.21
C THR A 4 5.29 -9.55 -9.64
N ALA A 5 5.76 -10.06 -10.78
CA ALA A 5 5.39 -11.38 -11.25
C ALA A 5 5.85 -12.51 -10.30
N LYS A 6 7.01 -12.37 -9.66
CA LYS A 6 7.47 -13.28 -8.58
C LYS A 6 6.51 -13.27 -7.39
N CYS A 7 6.12 -12.08 -6.93
CA CYS A 7 5.17 -11.93 -5.84
C CYS A 7 3.80 -12.55 -6.18
N CYS A 8 3.22 -12.21 -7.33
CA CYS A 8 1.93 -12.75 -7.77
C CYS A 8 1.94 -14.28 -7.86
N LYS A 9 2.98 -14.87 -8.46
CA LYS A 9 3.12 -16.33 -8.56
C LYS A 9 3.23 -16.99 -7.18
N LEU A 10 3.99 -16.39 -6.26
CA LEU A 10 4.13 -16.91 -4.89
C LEU A 10 2.79 -16.87 -4.15
N MET A 11 2.04 -15.77 -4.25
CA MET A 11 0.73 -15.64 -3.63
C MET A 11 -0.26 -16.67 -4.17
N ALA A 12 -0.34 -16.83 -5.49
CA ALA A 12 -1.20 -17.82 -6.13
C ALA A 12 -0.86 -19.25 -5.67
N LYS A 13 0.43 -19.60 -5.61
CA LYS A 13 0.89 -20.90 -5.11
C LYS A 13 0.43 -21.18 -3.67
N ASN A 14 0.38 -20.15 -2.83
CA ASN A 14 -0.06 -20.25 -1.43
C ASN A 14 -1.56 -20.01 -1.24
N LYS A 15 -2.33 -19.85 -2.33
CA LYS A 15 -3.77 -19.51 -2.30
C LYS A 15 -4.09 -18.28 -1.45
N LEU A 16 -3.22 -17.27 -1.52
CA LEU A 16 -3.37 -16.01 -0.80
C LEU A 16 -3.93 -14.93 -1.72
N ASN A 17 -4.89 -14.17 -1.21
CA ASN A 17 -5.40 -12.99 -1.88
C ASN A 17 -4.98 -11.66 -1.20
N ILE A 18 -5.13 -10.56 -1.92
CA ILE A 18 -4.66 -9.22 -1.53
C ILE A 18 -5.67 -8.13 -1.86
N THR A 19 -5.74 -7.14 -0.97
CA THR A 19 -6.42 -5.86 -1.21
C THR A 19 -5.44 -4.70 -1.06
N PHE A 20 -5.51 -3.74 -1.99
CA PHE A 20 -4.73 -2.51 -1.94
C PHE A 20 -5.57 -1.31 -1.47
N ILE A 21 -5.05 -0.54 -0.51
CA ILE A 21 -5.63 0.73 -0.04
C ILE A 21 -4.67 1.85 -0.40
N GLU A 22 -5.01 2.59 -1.45
CA GLU A 22 -4.07 3.43 -2.19
C GLU A 22 -4.41 4.91 -2.03
N SER A 23 -3.47 5.71 -1.54
CA SER A 23 -3.52 7.18 -1.65
C SER A 23 -2.59 7.60 -2.79
N ALA A 24 -1.30 7.85 -2.51
CA ALA A 24 -0.37 8.43 -3.47
C ALA A 24 -0.17 7.63 -4.77
N SER A 25 -0.37 6.31 -4.74
CA SER A 25 -0.28 5.42 -5.91
C SER A 25 -1.54 5.40 -6.77
N ALA A 26 -2.67 5.90 -6.27
CA ALA A 26 -3.91 6.13 -7.03
C ALA A 26 -4.38 4.94 -7.90
N GLY A 27 -4.28 3.71 -7.40
CA GLY A 27 -4.71 2.50 -8.11
C GLY A 27 -3.58 1.81 -8.89
N TYR A 28 -2.39 2.40 -8.93
CA TYR A 28 -1.24 1.84 -9.62
C TYR A 28 -0.85 0.46 -9.10
N LEU A 29 -0.94 0.20 -7.79
CA LEU A 29 -0.57 -1.11 -7.24
C LEU A 29 -1.57 -2.19 -7.70
N ALA A 30 -2.86 -1.90 -7.59
CA ALA A 30 -3.91 -2.79 -8.08
C ALA A 30 -3.78 -3.04 -9.59
N TYR A 31 -3.59 -1.99 -10.40
CA TYR A 31 -3.36 -2.11 -11.84
C TYR A 31 -2.17 -3.02 -12.16
N ARG A 32 -1.06 -2.86 -11.45
CA ARG A 32 0.13 -3.69 -11.70
C ARG A 32 -0.09 -5.16 -11.33
N PHE A 33 -0.92 -5.46 -10.35
CA PHE A 33 -1.31 -6.82 -10.01
C PHE A 33 -2.35 -7.38 -10.98
N SER A 34 -3.23 -6.55 -11.54
CA SER A 34 -4.24 -6.98 -12.52
C SER A 34 -3.64 -7.48 -13.83
N LEU A 35 -2.43 -7.02 -14.19
CA LEU A 35 -1.66 -7.50 -15.35
C LEU A 35 -1.09 -8.92 -15.17
N SER A 36 -1.12 -9.49 -13.97
CA SER A 36 -0.66 -10.85 -13.74
C SER A 36 -1.65 -11.87 -14.32
N PRO A 37 -1.19 -12.99 -14.91
CA PRO A 37 -2.10 -14.09 -15.28
C PRO A 37 -2.79 -14.73 -14.07
N PHE A 38 -2.30 -14.49 -12.85
CA PHE A 38 -2.90 -14.97 -11.60
C PHE A 38 -3.86 -13.96 -10.97
N SER A 39 -4.15 -12.84 -11.63
CA SER A 39 -4.88 -11.71 -11.03
C SER A 39 -6.25 -12.10 -10.50
N GLY A 40 -6.99 -12.98 -11.21
CA GLY A 40 -8.29 -13.49 -10.77
C GLY A 40 -8.24 -14.31 -9.47
N ASP A 41 -7.11 -14.95 -9.16
CA ASP A 41 -6.95 -15.75 -7.95
C ASP A 41 -6.44 -14.93 -6.75
N ILE A 42 -5.68 -13.86 -7.02
CA ILE A 42 -4.96 -13.13 -5.97
C ILE A 42 -5.54 -11.74 -5.68
N LEU A 43 -6.11 -11.02 -6.65
CA LEU A 43 -6.48 -9.61 -6.47
C LEU A 43 -7.97 -9.49 -6.13
N ASN A 44 -8.28 -9.27 -4.86
CA ASN A 44 -9.67 -9.05 -4.42
C ASN A 44 -10.20 -7.66 -4.81
N GLY A 45 -9.29 -6.71 -5.09
CA GLY A 45 -9.62 -5.34 -5.44
C GLY A 45 -8.90 -4.33 -4.55
N GLY A 46 -9.49 -3.14 -4.40
CA GLY A 46 -8.87 -2.08 -3.62
C GLY A 46 -9.75 -0.85 -3.44
N LEU A 47 -9.24 0.09 -2.64
CA LEU A 47 -9.84 1.40 -2.44
C LEU A 47 -8.80 2.48 -2.71
N VAL A 48 -9.06 3.34 -3.69
CA VAL A 48 -8.32 4.58 -3.86
C VAL A 48 -8.90 5.63 -2.92
N CYS A 49 -8.16 5.98 -1.88
CA CYS A 49 -8.55 6.94 -0.84
C CYS A 49 -7.65 8.18 -0.86
N TYR A 50 -7.52 8.83 -2.03
CA TYR A 50 -6.66 10.00 -2.20
C TYR A 50 -7.09 11.17 -1.30
N ASP A 51 -8.39 11.47 -1.30
CA ASP A 51 -8.99 12.54 -0.50
C ASP A 51 -9.09 12.15 0.99
N LEU A 52 -8.91 13.13 1.88
CA LEU A 52 -9.02 12.93 3.33
C LEU A 52 -10.44 12.53 3.76
N LYS A 53 -11.47 13.08 3.12
CA LYS A 53 -12.86 12.73 3.38
C LYS A 53 -13.14 11.27 3.09
N ILE A 54 -12.45 10.65 2.12
CA ILE A 54 -12.58 9.21 1.89
C ILE A 54 -11.99 8.41 3.05
N LYS A 55 -10.81 8.82 3.56
CA LYS A 55 -10.19 8.21 4.74
C LYS A 55 -11.09 8.32 5.98
N GLU A 56 -11.76 9.46 6.15
CA GLU A 56 -12.66 9.72 7.28
C GLU A 56 -14.02 9.03 7.12
N ASN A 57 -14.65 9.11 5.96
CA ASN A 57 -16.03 8.67 5.77
C ASN A 57 -16.15 7.18 5.47
N ILE A 58 -15.24 6.63 4.66
CA ILE A 58 -15.26 5.21 4.27
C ILE A 58 -14.47 4.37 5.27
N LEU A 59 -13.22 4.75 5.54
CA LEU A 59 -12.34 4.00 6.45
C LEU A 59 -12.55 4.38 7.93
N LYS A 60 -13.37 5.39 8.24
CA LYS A 60 -13.64 5.83 9.63
C LYS A 60 -12.35 6.13 10.41
N ILE A 61 -11.35 6.70 9.74
CA ILE A 61 -10.12 7.17 10.37
C ILE A 61 -10.43 8.49 11.09
N PRO A 62 -10.12 8.63 12.39
CA PRO A 62 -10.43 9.85 13.13
C PRO A 62 -9.66 11.06 12.58
N SER A 63 -10.36 12.17 12.34
CA SER A 63 -9.76 13.43 11.88
C SER A 63 -8.64 13.92 12.81
N LYS A 64 -8.79 13.73 14.13
CA LYS A 64 -7.74 14.03 15.14
C LYS A 64 -6.42 13.29 14.88
N MET A 65 -6.48 12.07 14.36
CA MET A 65 -5.31 11.27 14.03
C MET A 65 -4.61 11.79 12.78
N ILE A 66 -5.39 12.16 11.75
CA ILE A 66 -4.87 12.77 10.53
C ILE A 66 -4.20 14.11 10.84
N LYS A 67 -4.82 14.95 11.67
CA LYS A 67 -4.23 16.23 12.11
C LYS A 67 -2.91 16.02 12.88
N LYS A 68 -2.86 15.03 13.77
CA LYS A 68 -1.67 14.75 14.60
C LYS A 68 -0.50 14.17 13.80
N TYR A 69 -0.75 13.22 12.91
CA TYR A 69 0.31 12.44 12.25
C TYR A 69 0.55 12.83 10.80
N THR A 70 -0.31 13.66 10.20
CA THR A 70 -0.38 13.97 8.77
C THR A 70 -0.80 12.77 7.90
N PRO A 71 -1.42 13.00 6.71
CA PRO A 71 -1.91 11.92 5.86
C PRO A 71 -0.81 11.02 5.29
N GLU A 72 0.39 11.57 5.07
CA GLU A 72 1.58 10.83 4.61
C GLU A 72 2.46 10.42 5.80
N SER A 73 2.01 9.41 6.56
CA SER A 73 2.72 8.91 7.75
C SER A 73 2.46 7.43 8.01
N SER A 74 3.40 6.76 8.71
CA SER A 74 3.24 5.35 9.11
C SER A 74 1.95 5.09 9.87
N LYS A 75 1.59 5.99 10.81
CA LYS A 75 0.40 5.80 11.65
C LYS A 75 -0.90 5.83 10.84
N ILE A 76 -1.01 6.70 9.85
CA ILE A 76 -2.18 6.71 8.96
C ILE A 76 -2.18 5.46 8.08
N THR A 77 -1.03 5.04 7.53
CA THR A 77 -0.94 3.82 6.71
C THR A 77 -1.32 2.54 7.46
N GLU A 78 -0.90 2.43 8.72
CA GLU A 78 -1.29 1.33 9.62
C GLU A 78 -2.81 1.29 9.80
N GLU A 79 -3.43 2.46 9.96
CA GLU A 79 -4.88 2.56 10.14
C GLU A 79 -5.64 2.24 8.85
N LEU A 80 -5.09 2.60 7.67
CA LEU A 80 -5.68 2.24 6.37
C LEU A 80 -5.89 0.73 6.26
N VAL A 81 -4.88 -0.08 6.57
CA VAL A 81 -4.96 -1.56 6.48
C VAL A 81 -5.79 -2.17 7.61
N LYS A 82 -5.81 -1.58 8.80
CA LYS A 82 -6.63 -2.08 9.91
C LYS A 82 -8.11 -1.87 9.63
N LYS A 83 -8.48 -0.68 9.13
CA LYS A 83 -9.88 -0.32 8.87
C LYS A 83 -10.42 -0.99 7.62
N SER A 84 -9.58 -1.28 6.63
CA SER A 84 -10.03 -1.97 5.41
C SER A 84 -10.54 -3.39 5.65
N LYS A 85 -10.15 -4.05 6.75
CA LYS A 85 -10.75 -5.34 7.19
C LYS A 85 -12.27 -5.30 7.38
N LYS A 86 -12.85 -4.11 7.56
CA LYS A 86 -14.31 -3.94 7.69
C LYS A 86 -15.03 -3.92 6.33
N ILE A 87 -14.28 -3.73 5.24
CA ILE A 87 -14.80 -3.54 3.88
C ILE A 87 -14.47 -4.75 3.01
N PHE A 88 -13.24 -5.24 3.11
CA PHE A 88 -12.72 -6.34 2.32
C PHE A 88 -12.41 -7.54 3.21
N LYS A 89 -12.53 -8.75 2.62
CA LYS A 89 -12.12 -10.01 3.24
C LYS A 89 -10.95 -10.58 2.44
N SER A 90 -9.73 -10.22 2.85
CA SER A 90 -8.50 -10.67 2.23
C SER A 90 -7.51 -11.25 3.24
N ASP A 91 -6.60 -12.10 2.78
CA ASP A 91 -5.49 -12.64 3.58
C ASP A 91 -4.45 -11.56 3.86
N ILE A 92 -4.20 -10.72 2.85
CA ILE A 92 -3.20 -9.65 2.87
C ILE A 92 -3.86 -8.31 2.56
N TYR A 93 -3.55 -7.28 3.35
CA TYR A 93 -3.93 -5.90 3.08
C TYR A 93 -2.67 -5.05 2.95
N VAL A 94 -2.57 -4.28 1.88
CA VAL A 94 -1.46 -3.36 1.65
C VAL A 94 -1.99 -1.95 1.55
N GLY A 95 -1.57 -1.09 2.47
CA GLY A 95 -1.89 0.33 2.48
C GLY A 95 -0.69 1.12 2.00
N CYS A 96 -0.91 2.17 1.19
CA CYS A 96 0.15 3.06 0.77
C CYS A 96 -0.28 4.53 0.75
N THR A 97 0.57 5.38 1.33
CA THR A 97 0.50 6.84 1.25
C THR A 97 1.91 7.41 1.01
N GLY A 98 2.02 8.68 0.62
CA GLY A 98 3.32 9.28 0.36
C GLY A 98 3.26 10.51 -0.53
N LEU A 99 4.45 11.01 -0.86
CA LEU A 99 4.65 12.26 -1.57
C LEU A 99 5.15 11.97 -2.98
N LEU A 100 4.24 11.70 -3.92
CA LEU A 100 4.61 11.44 -5.32
C LEU A 100 5.05 12.73 -6.05
N LYS A 101 4.48 13.87 -5.63
CA LYS A 101 4.71 15.23 -6.16
C LYS A 101 4.76 16.24 -5.00
N PRO A 102 5.26 17.48 -5.21
CA PRO A 102 5.32 18.50 -4.17
C PRO A 102 3.96 18.79 -3.51
N GLY A 103 4.00 19.19 -2.23
CA GLY A 103 2.83 19.52 -1.43
C GLY A 103 2.46 18.47 -0.38
N GLY A 104 1.18 18.39 0.00
CA GLY A 104 0.74 17.50 1.08
C GLY A 104 1.42 17.88 2.41
N SER A 105 1.95 16.88 3.12
CA SER A 105 2.73 17.09 4.36
C SER A 105 4.25 17.04 4.17
N GLU A 106 4.73 17.45 3.00
CA GLU A 106 6.16 17.57 2.70
C GLU A 106 6.91 18.44 3.73
N THR A 107 8.10 17.98 4.13
CA THR A 107 9.04 18.71 4.99
C THR A 107 10.47 18.39 4.53
N LYS A 108 11.48 19.10 5.07
CA LYS A 108 12.90 18.79 4.79
C LYS A 108 13.24 17.32 5.11
N ASP A 109 12.71 16.79 6.20
CA ASP A 109 12.94 15.40 6.63
C ASP A 109 12.05 14.38 5.92
N LYS A 110 11.00 14.83 5.25
CA LYS A 110 10.03 14.02 4.50
C LYS A 110 9.83 14.64 3.10
N PRO A 111 10.84 14.59 2.22
CA PRO A 111 10.77 15.19 0.89
C PRO A 111 9.93 14.37 -0.08
N VAL A 112 9.59 14.95 -1.24
CA VAL A 112 9.00 14.25 -2.38
C VAL A 112 9.80 12.99 -2.73
N GLY A 113 9.09 11.87 -2.87
CA GLY A 113 9.66 10.53 -3.00
C GLY A 113 9.57 9.72 -1.71
N THR A 114 9.20 10.32 -0.58
CA THR A 114 8.91 9.56 0.63
C THR A 114 7.56 8.86 0.52
N PHE A 115 7.55 7.55 0.71
CA PHE A 115 6.35 6.74 0.83
C PHE A 115 6.33 5.97 2.15
N PHE A 116 5.13 5.71 2.62
CA PHE A 116 4.84 4.79 3.70
C PHE A 116 3.93 3.70 3.16
N TYR A 117 4.29 2.45 3.43
CA TYR A 117 3.41 1.33 3.15
C TYR A 117 3.34 0.40 4.35
N SER A 118 2.16 -0.18 4.58
CA SER A 118 1.93 -1.15 5.64
C SER A 118 1.32 -2.41 5.03
N ILE A 119 1.76 -3.56 5.52
CA ILE A 119 1.28 -4.88 5.12
C ILE A 119 0.68 -5.52 6.38
N LEU A 120 -0.58 -5.93 6.29
CA LEU A 120 -1.27 -6.69 7.33
C LEU A 120 -1.49 -8.11 6.82
N TYR A 121 -0.85 -9.09 7.47
CA TYR A 121 -0.93 -10.50 7.11
C TYR A 121 -0.99 -11.36 8.37
N LYS A 122 -1.92 -12.32 8.44
CA LYS A 122 -2.14 -13.18 9.65
C LYS A 122 -2.24 -12.36 10.96
N ASN A 123 -2.94 -11.21 10.92
CA ASN A 123 -3.05 -10.23 12.01
C ASN A 123 -1.72 -9.61 12.50
N LYS A 124 -0.60 -9.84 11.82
CA LYS A 124 0.68 -9.16 12.06
C LYS A 124 0.83 -7.97 11.12
N LEU A 125 1.24 -6.84 11.68
CA LEU A 125 1.39 -5.58 10.96
C LEU A 125 2.87 -5.28 10.72
N TYR A 126 3.22 -5.04 9.46
CA TYR A 126 4.56 -4.68 9.02
C TYR A 126 4.48 -3.29 8.38
N SER A 127 5.26 -2.34 8.88
CA SER A 127 5.22 -0.94 8.42
C SER A 127 6.59 -0.50 7.93
N TYR A 128 6.62 0.19 6.80
CA TYR A 128 7.84 0.61 6.13
C TYR A 128 7.77 2.07 5.72
N ARG A 129 8.92 2.73 5.78
CA ARG A 129 9.17 4.03 5.19
C ARG A 129 10.24 3.87 4.13
N CYS A 130 10.00 4.33 2.92
CA CYS A 130 10.98 4.28 1.83
C CYS A 130 11.12 5.62 1.13
N PHE A 131 12.26 5.80 0.47
CA PHE A 131 12.55 6.98 -0.34
C PHE A 131 12.85 6.57 -1.78
N CYS A 132 12.03 7.04 -2.72
CA CYS A 132 12.14 6.74 -4.13
C CYS A 132 12.55 7.99 -4.92
N LYS A 133 13.76 7.96 -5.51
CA LYS A 133 14.25 9.01 -6.43
C LYS A 133 13.71 8.81 -7.86
N GLY A 134 13.64 9.90 -8.62
CA GLY A 134 13.31 9.88 -10.05
C GLY A 134 12.00 10.60 -10.40
N LYS A 135 11.57 10.46 -11.66
CA LYS A 135 10.26 10.94 -12.14
C LYS A 135 9.11 10.18 -11.45
N LYS A 136 7.88 10.69 -11.55
CA LYS A 136 6.71 10.14 -10.82
C LYS A 136 6.52 8.65 -11.11
N GLU A 137 6.63 8.25 -12.37
CA GLU A 137 6.46 6.88 -12.85
C GLU A 137 7.59 5.97 -12.34
N GLU A 138 8.82 6.47 -12.27
CA GLU A 138 9.96 5.74 -11.70
C GLU A 138 9.81 5.53 -10.20
N LYS A 139 9.28 6.53 -9.48
CA LYS A 139 8.97 6.42 -8.06
C LYS A 139 7.94 5.30 -7.83
N LEU A 140 6.87 5.27 -8.62
CA LEU A 140 5.85 4.22 -8.53
C LEU A 140 6.39 2.82 -8.86
N LYS A 141 7.25 2.71 -9.89
CA LYS A 141 7.94 1.45 -10.23
C LYS A 141 8.81 0.95 -9.06
N LYS A 142 9.59 1.83 -8.45
CA LYS A 142 10.41 1.48 -7.26
C LYS A 142 9.56 1.10 -6.06
N LEU A 143 8.47 1.84 -5.81
CA LEU A 143 7.55 1.59 -4.72
C LEU A 143 6.95 0.18 -4.80
N ILE A 144 6.40 -0.22 -5.95
CA ILE A 144 5.83 -1.56 -6.08
C ILE A 144 6.88 -2.66 -5.97
N ASP A 145 8.10 -2.44 -6.50
CA ASP A 145 9.17 -3.42 -6.35
C ASP A 145 9.55 -3.63 -4.87
N LEU A 146 9.59 -2.56 -4.07
CA LEU A 146 9.82 -2.65 -2.63
C LEU A 146 8.68 -3.37 -1.90
N ILE A 147 7.43 -3.03 -2.20
CA ILE A 147 6.26 -3.70 -1.62
C ILE A 147 6.29 -5.20 -1.95
N CYS A 148 6.57 -5.56 -3.20
CA CYS A 148 6.63 -6.96 -3.64
C CYS A 148 7.79 -7.73 -2.98
N LYS A 149 8.95 -7.09 -2.76
CA LYS A 149 10.05 -7.69 -1.99
C LYS A 149 9.62 -7.99 -0.56
N SER A 150 9.03 -7.01 0.13
CA SER A 150 8.53 -7.20 1.50
C SER A 150 7.45 -8.28 1.59
N LEU A 151 6.52 -8.33 0.62
CA LEU A 151 5.50 -9.38 0.56
C LEU A 151 6.12 -10.77 0.43
N VAL A 152 7.09 -10.94 -0.47
CA VAL A 152 7.78 -12.21 -0.66
C VAL A 152 8.49 -12.64 0.63
N GLU A 153 9.24 -11.75 1.28
CA GLU A 153 9.92 -12.03 2.54
C GLU A 153 8.93 -12.41 3.66
N ILE A 154 7.83 -11.66 3.80
CA ILE A 154 6.81 -11.92 4.84
C ILE A 154 6.13 -13.28 4.61
N ILE A 155 5.77 -13.61 3.37
CA ILE A 155 5.08 -14.87 3.03
C ILE A 155 6.01 -16.06 3.22
N GLN A 156 7.30 -15.93 2.92
CA GLN A 156 8.26 -17.04 3.09
C GLN A 156 8.62 -17.31 4.54
N ASN A 157 8.50 -16.31 5.43
CA ASN A 157 8.87 -16.39 6.84
C ASN A 157 7.68 -16.71 7.78
N ASN A 158 6.49 -17.02 7.27
CA ASN A 158 5.27 -17.33 8.06
C ASN A 158 4.46 -18.47 7.46
#